data_AF-A0A7V3DE68-F1
#
_entry.id   AF-A0A7V3DE68-F1
#
_cell.length_a   1.000
_cell.length_b   1.000
_cell.length_c   1.000
_cell.angle_alpha   90.00
_cell.angle_beta   90.00
_cell.angle_gamma   90.00
#
_symmetry.space_group_name_H-M   'P 1'
#
loop_
_entity.id
_entity.type
_entity.pdbx_description
1 polymer ?
#
loop_
_entity_poly.entity_id
_entity_poly.type
_entity_poly.pdbx_seq_one_letter_code
_entity_poly.pdbx_strand_id
1 'polypeptide(L)'
;DGLQNSFKVLINSFYGYLGAAGLAFNDPDAAARVTERGRALVKAIAAELEATGSRIIEIDTDGVYFVPPETVQGEEAERAYVEQIGLKLPQGIRLAFDGRFRAMVSVKTKNYVLLDYEGKRTFKGASLRSRADEGFGREFLARAVDLLLERRYEDLGVLYRDCIRDILEHRVPIQQLARRERVTDKTFTSLGKVRSAAAAANTAVGEFIQVYERADGTLARAEDYTPESENTAYYMDKLHKFACRLREAIEPAGVDFERLFPRPGPNGIVDDTQLSLF
;
A
#
# COMPACT_ATOMS: atom_id res chain seq x y z
N ASP A 1 -25.16 -15.58 -1.43
CA ASP A 1 -24.13 -14.56 -1.10
C ASP A 1 -24.57 -13.52 -0.07
N GLY A 2 -25.67 -12.78 -0.29
CA GLY A 2 -26.12 -11.74 0.66
C GLY A 2 -26.38 -12.21 2.09
N LEU A 3 -27.11 -13.32 2.27
CA LEU A 3 -27.46 -13.85 3.60
C LEU A 3 -26.24 -14.35 4.39
N GLN A 4 -25.32 -15.06 3.74
CA GLN A 4 -24.09 -15.55 4.35
C GLN A 4 -23.18 -14.40 4.79
N ASN A 5 -23.09 -13.35 3.97
CA ASN A 5 -22.34 -12.16 4.34
C ASN A 5 -22.98 -11.43 5.53
N SER A 6 -24.31 -11.31 5.56
CA SER A 6 -25.03 -10.74 6.71
C SER A 6 -24.78 -11.50 8.01
N PHE A 7 -24.77 -12.84 7.98
CA PHE A 7 -24.41 -13.65 9.15
C PHE A 7 -22.96 -13.45 9.58
N LYS A 8 -22.01 -13.39 8.63
CA LYS A 8 -20.60 -13.09 8.93
C LYS A 8 -20.46 -11.73 9.62
N VAL A 9 -21.14 -10.70 9.11
CA VAL A 9 -21.15 -9.36 9.69
C VAL A 9 -21.75 -9.38 11.10
N LEU A 10 -22.86 -10.08 11.31
CA LEU A 10 -23.51 -10.20 12.62
C LEU A 10 -22.63 -10.94 13.64
N ILE A 11 -21.99 -12.04 13.25
CA ILE A 11 -21.09 -12.79 14.13
C ILE A 11 -19.88 -11.94 14.52
N ASN A 12 -19.26 -11.26 13.55
CA ASN A 12 -18.12 -10.38 13.81
C ASN A 12 -18.52 -9.15 14.64
N SER A 13 -19.77 -8.69 14.55
CA SER A 13 -20.24 -7.56 15.37
C SER A 13 -20.46 -7.95 16.83
N PHE A 14 -20.77 -9.21 17.17
CA PHE A 14 -20.80 -9.64 18.58
C PHE A 14 -19.44 -9.49 19.27
N TYR A 15 -18.35 -9.80 18.57
CA TYR A 15 -17.00 -9.55 19.08
C TYR A 15 -16.76 -8.04 19.28
N GLY A 16 -17.13 -7.20 18.31
CA GLY A 16 -17.03 -5.74 18.44
C GLY A 16 -17.90 -5.17 19.57
N TYR A 17 -19.09 -5.75 19.78
CA TYR A 17 -20.02 -5.39 20.84
C TYR A 17 -19.42 -5.66 22.23
N LEU A 18 -18.79 -6.82 22.43
CA LEU A 18 -18.15 -7.17 23.71
C LEU A 18 -17.10 -6.14 24.13
N GLY A 19 -16.31 -5.63 23.19
CA GLY A 19 -15.24 -4.66 23.48
C GLY A 19 -15.68 -3.20 23.60
N ALA A 20 -16.90 -2.85 23.21
CA ALA A 20 -17.35 -1.46 23.16
C ALA A 20 -17.95 -0.99 24.50
N ALA A 21 -17.36 0.06 25.07
CA ALA A 21 -17.83 0.65 26.33
C ALA A 21 -19.24 1.24 26.18
N GLY A 22 -20.08 1.07 27.21
CA GLY A 22 -21.43 1.63 27.28
C GLY A 22 -22.53 0.78 26.64
N LEU A 23 -22.24 -0.45 26.23
CA LEU A 23 -23.22 -1.42 25.76
C LEU A 23 -23.66 -2.37 26.89
N ALA A 24 -24.92 -2.80 26.88
CA ALA A 24 -25.53 -3.53 28.00
C ALA A 24 -24.83 -4.86 28.36
N PHE A 25 -24.22 -5.55 27.40
CA PHE A 25 -23.46 -6.79 27.61
C PHE A 25 -21.99 -6.66 27.22
N ASN A 26 -21.39 -5.47 27.41
CA ASN A 26 -19.96 -5.31 27.16
C ASN A 26 -19.13 -6.10 28.19
N ASP A 27 -18.13 -6.81 27.71
CA ASP A 27 -17.13 -7.50 28.53
C ASP A 27 -15.77 -7.36 27.81
N PRO A 28 -15.02 -6.27 28.12
CA PRO A 28 -13.72 -6.02 27.51
C PRO A 28 -12.69 -7.13 27.79
N ASP A 29 -12.79 -7.81 28.94
CA ASP A 29 -11.89 -8.90 29.29
C ASP A 29 -12.19 -10.14 28.44
N ALA A 30 -13.46 -10.44 28.19
CA ALA A 30 -13.84 -11.50 27.23
C ALA A 30 -13.34 -11.19 25.82
N ALA A 31 -13.50 -9.94 25.35
CA ALA A 31 -12.96 -9.53 24.06
C ALA A 31 -11.44 -9.74 23.99
N ALA A 32 -10.71 -9.35 25.04
CA ALA A 32 -9.26 -9.54 25.13
C ALA A 32 -8.86 -11.02 25.09
N ARG A 33 -9.55 -11.90 25.84
CA ARG A 33 -9.31 -13.36 25.81
C ARG A 33 -9.54 -13.95 24.42
N VAL A 34 -10.57 -13.50 23.70
CA VAL A 34 -10.84 -13.92 22.31
C VAL A 34 -9.69 -13.48 21.39
N THR A 35 -9.23 -12.24 21.50
CA THR A 35 -8.10 -11.74 20.69
C THR A 35 -6.82 -12.53 20.97
N GLU A 36 -6.51 -12.77 22.24
CA GLU A 36 -5.32 -13.51 22.67
C GLU A 36 -5.35 -14.93 22.13
N ARG A 37 -6.48 -15.63 22.30
CA ARG A 37 -6.64 -16.99 21.79
C ARG A 37 -6.55 -17.05 20.27
N GLY A 38 -7.14 -16.09 19.55
CA GLY A 38 -7.04 -15.98 18.11
C GLY A 38 -5.59 -15.83 17.64
N ARG A 39 -4.82 -14.91 18.24
CA ARG A 39 -3.39 -14.73 17.91
C ARG A 39 -2.56 -15.97 18.22
N ALA A 40 -2.82 -16.65 19.34
CA ALA A 40 -2.13 -17.88 19.69
C ALA A 40 -2.40 -18.99 18.65
N LEU A 41 -3.63 -19.12 18.17
CA LEU A 41 -4.00 -20.09 17.13
C LEU A 41 -3.30 -19.79 15.81
N VAL A 42 -3.32 -18.55 15.34
CA VAL A 42 -2.66 -18.17 14.08
C VAL A 42 -1.15 -18.40 14.13
N LYS A 43 -0.51 -18.10 15.28
CA LYS A 43 0.92 -18.42 15.49
C LYS A 43 1.19 -19.92 15.46
N ALA A 44 0.32 -20.73 16.06
CA ALA A 44 0.45 -22.18 16.01
C ALA A 44 0.31 -22.73 14.58
N ILE A 45 -0.62 -22.17 13.79
CA ILE A 45 -0.77 -22.51 12.36
C ILE A 45 0.50 -22.17 11.59
N ALA A 46 1.05 -20.96 11.79
CA ALA A 46 2.28 -20.55 11.13
C ALA A 46 3.46 -21.47 11.49
N ALA A 47 3.63 -21.80 12.78
CA ALA A 47 4.69 -22.71 13.23
C ALA A 47 4.55 -24.12 12.64
N GLU A 48 3.32 -24.63 12.54
CA GLU A 48 3.04 -25.93 11.94
C GLU A 48 3.33 -25.94 10.42
N LEU A 49 2.97 -24.86 9.72
CA LEU A 49 3.32 -24.67 8.31
C LEU A 49 4.85 -24.64 8.12
N GLU A 50 5.59 -23.94 8.98
CA GLU A 50 7.06 -23.91 8.91
C GLU A 50 7.68 -25.28 9.21
N ALA A 51 7.15 -26.01 10.21
CA ALA A 51 7.62 -27.35 10.56
C ALA A 51 7.45 -28.38 9.43
N THR A 52 6.52 -28.12 8.50
CA THR A 52 6.24 -28.95 7.33
C THR A 52 6.92 -28.44 6.06
N GLY A 53 7.77 -27.41 6.17
CA GLY A 53 8.61 -26.89 5.08
C GLY A 53 7.99 -25.74 4.30
N SER A 54 6.85 -25.18 4.74
CA SER A 54 6.31 -23.94 4.16
C SER A 54 7.18 -22.74 4.54
N ARG A 55 7.20 -21.74 3.67
CA ARG A 55 7.76 -20.42 3.97
C ARG A 55 6.64 -19.42 4.21
N ILE A 56 6.54 -18.89 5.43
CA ILE A 56 5.58 -17.84 5.76
C ILE A 56 5.98 -16.54 5.07
N ILE A 57 4.99 -15.83 4.51
CA ILE A 57 5.16 -14.53 3.86
C ILE A 57 4.58 -13.43 4.75
N GLU A 58 3.34 -13.59 5.21
CA GLU A 58 2.60 -12.57 5.97
C GLU A 58 1.58 -13.25 6.88
N ILE A 59 1.40 -12.72 8.09
CA ILE A 59 0.35 -13.12 9.01
C ILE A 59 -0.59 -11.92 9.19
N ASP A 60 -1.82 -12.01 8.68
CA ASP A 60 -2.83 -10.95 8.80
C ASP A 60 -4.02 -11.41 9.63
N THR A 61 -4.10 -10.90 10.87
CA THR A 61 -5.24 -11.00 11.79
C THR A 61 -5.68 -12.43 12.12
N ASP A 62 -6.31 -13.13 11.18
CA ASP A 62 -6.85 -14.48 11.23
C ASP A 62 -6.38 -15.39 10.07
N GLY A 63 -5.51 -14.90 9.18
CA GLY A 63 -4.99 -15.61 8.02
C GLY A 63 -3.47 -15.60 7.90
N VAL A 64 -2.95 -16.52 7.08
CA VAL A 64 -1.52 -16.69 6.82
C VAL A 64 -1.31 -16.83 5.31
N TYR A 65 -0.47 -15.97 4.74
CA TYR A 65 0.06 -16.14 3.38
C TYR A 65 1.38 -16.88 3.47
N PHE A 66 1.54 -17.95 2.68
CA PHE A 66 2.72 -18.78 2.70
C PHE A 66 2.99 -19.39 1.32
N VAL A 67 4.24 -19.82 1.10
CA VAL A 67 4.62 -20.71 0.00
C VAL A 67 4.64 -22.12 0.56
N PRO A 68 3.88 -23.08 0.00
CA PRO A 68 3.94 -24.47 0.43
C PRO A 68 5.31 -25.11 0.10
N PRO A 69 5.68 -26.24 0.72
CA PRO A 69 6.90 -26.96 0.37
C PRO A 69 6.88 -27.41 -1.11
N GLU A 70 8.05 -27.58 -1.72
CA GLU A 70 8.19 -27.92 -3.15
C GLU A 70 7.45 -29.22 -3.56
N THR A 71 7.20 -30.11 -2.60
CA THR A 71 6.46 -31.37 -2.79
C THR A 71 4.95 -31.17 -2.98
N VAL A 72 4.41 -30.00 -2.63
CA VAL A 72 2.99 -29.66 -2.73
C VAL A 72 2.81 -28.74 -3.93
N GLN A 73 2.32 -29.28 -5.04
CA GLN A 73 2.14 -28.54 -6.28
C GLN A 73 0.76 -28.76 -6.87
N GLY A 74 0.14 -27.66 -7.31
CA GLY A 74 -1.20 -27.69 -7.89
C GLY A 74 -2.28 -27.52 -6.84
N GLU A 75 -3.42 -26.97 -7.25
CA GLU A 75 -4.49 -26.55 -6.35
C GLU A 75 -5.04 -27.68 -5.48
N GLU A 76 -5.20 -28.88 -6.04
CA GLU A 76 -5.71 -30.03 -5.29
C GLU A 76 -4.77 -30.44 -4.14
N ALA A 77 -3.46 -30.52 -4.42
CA ALA A 77 -2.45 -30.82 -3.41
C ALA A 77 -2.36 -29.69 -2.36
N GLU A 78 -2.41 -28.43 -2.79
CA GLU A 78 -2.41 -27.26 -1.89
C GLU A 78 -3.63 -27.29 -0.95
N ARG A 79 -4.82 -27.64 -1.45
CA ARG A 79 -6.04 -27.79 -0.64
C ARG A 79 -5.94 -28.93 0.37
N ALA A 80 -5.49 -30.10 -0.08
CA ALA A 80 -5.29 -31.25 0.79
C ALA A 80 -4.25 -30.97 1.89
N TYR A 81 -3.19 -30.24 1.55
CA TYR A 81 -2.18 -29.79 2.50
C TYR A 81 -2.76 -28.87 3.56
N VAL A 82 -3.53 -27.85 3.17
CA VAL A 82 -4.20 -26.94 4.14
C VAL A 82 -5.18 -27.70 5.04
N GLU A 83 -5.92 -28.65 4.50
CA GLU A 83 -6.81 -29.52 5.28
C GLU A 83 -6.04 -30.34 6.31
N GLN A 84 -4.91 -30.94 5.91
CA GLN A 84 -4.03 -31.69 6.80
C GLN A 84 -3.50 -30.83 7.96
N ILE A 85 -3.08 -29.59 7.70
CA ILE A 85 -2.69 -28.64 8.75
C ILE A 85 -3.87 -28.35 9.68
N GLY A 86 -5.07 -28.17 9.10
CA GLY A 86 -6.31 -27.91 9.83
C GLY A 86 -6.72 -29.01 10.81
N LEU A 87 -6.33 -30.27 10.59
CA LEU A 87 -6.65 -31.40 11.48
C LEU A 87 -6.04 -31.27 12.88
N LYS A 88 -5.00 -30.45 13.04
CA LYS A 88 -4.36 -30.18 14.34
C LYS A 88 -5.06 -29.09 15.15
N LEU A 89 -6.08 -28.44 14.59
CA LEU A 89 -6.79 -27.35 15.24
C LEU A 89 -7.85 -27.85 16.23
N PRO A 90 -8.16 -27.08 17.29
CA PRO A 90 -9.20 -27.44 18.24
C PRO A 90 -10.57 -27.59 17.57
N GLN A 91 -11.43 -28.42 18.17
CA GLN A 91 -12.82 -28.56 17.74
C GLN A 91 -13.52 -27.19 17.62
N GLY A 92 -14.24 -26.99 16.52
CA GLY A 92 -14.93 -25.75 16.22
C GLY A 92 -14.09 -24.70 15.49
N ILE A 93 -12.78 -24.91 15.33
CA ILE A 93 -11.90 -24.09 14.50
C ILE A 93 -11.62 -24.83 13.19
N ARG A 94 -11.87 -24.16 12.06
CA ARG A 94 -11.62 -24.71 10.73
C ARG A 94 -10.66 -23.81 9.97
N LEU A 95 -9.55 -24.37 9.52
CA LEU A 95 -8.67 -23.69 8.56
C LEU A 95 -9.31 -23.76 7.17
N ALA A 96 -9.47 -22.61 6.52
CA ALA A 96 -10.04 -22.52 5.19
C ALA A 96 -8.94 -22.25 4.16
N PHE A 97 -9.01 -22.95 3.04
CA PHE A 97 -8.25 -22.58 1.85
C PHE A 97 -8.92 -21.35 1.21
N ASP A 98 -8.31 -20.17 1.39
CA ASP A 98 -8.87 -18.87 0.96
C ASP A 98 -8.14 -18.31 -0.27
N GLY A 99 -7.81 -19.20 -1.21
CA GLY A 99 -7.27 -18.86 -2.52
C GLY A 99 -5.80 -19.19 -2.69
N ARG A 100 -5.37 -19.11 -3.96
CA ARG A 100 -3.98 -19.31 -4.40
C ARG A 100 -3.58 -18.18 -5.33
N PHE A 101 -2.31 -17.79 -5.26
CA PHE A 101 -1.80 -16.63 -5.96
C PHE A 101 -0.50 -16.99 -6.65
N ARG A 102 -0.34 -16.54 -7.89
CA ARG A 102 0.86 -16.73 -8.68
C ARG A 102 2.05 -15.96 -8.08
N ALA A 103 1.77 -14.76 -7.54
CA ALA A 103 2.78 -13.93 -6.91
C ALA A 103 2.17 -12.98 -5.87
N MET A 104 3.00 -12.54 -4.94
CA MET A 104 2.68 -11.54 -3.94
C MET A 104 3.83 -10.56 -3.81
N VAL A 105 3.52 -9.26 -3.76
CA VAL A 105 4.45 -8.20 -3.38
C VAL A 105 3.98 -7.64 -2.05
N SER A 106 4.78 -7.80 -1.00
CA SER A 106 4.53 -7.20 0.33
C SER A 106 5.52 -6.08 0.57
N VAL A 107 5.03 -4.89 0.90
CA VAL A 107 5.88 -3.71 1.18
C VAL A 107 5.90 -3.29 2.64
N LYS A 108 4.98 -3.83 3.44
CA LYS A 108 4.93 -3.80 4.90
C LYS A 108 3.72 -4.60 5.34
N THR A 109 3.63 -4.88 6.65
CA THR A 109 2.47 -5.54 7.24
C THR A 109 1.14 -4.92 6.78
N LYS A 110 0.18 -5.75 6.36
CA LYS A 110 -1.14 -5.37 5.80
C LYS A 110 -1.12 -4.52 4.53
N ASN A 111 0.04 -4.39 3.86
CA ASN A 111 0.18 -3.60 2.63
C ASN A 111 0.88 -4.43 1.58
N TYR A 112 0.08 -5.05 0.71
CA TYR A 112 0.55 -6.01 -0.27
C TYR A 112 -0.36 -6.07 -1.48
N VAL A 113 0.17 -6.63 -2.56
CA VAL A 113 -0.56 -6.93 -3.80
C VAL A 113 -0.48 -8.42 -4.07
N LEU A 114 -1.64 -9.00 -4.38
CA LEU A 114 -1.78 -10.39 -4.79
C LEU A 114 -2.07 -10.43 -6.29
N LEU A 115 -1.35 -11.29 -7.01
CA LEU A 115 -1.61 -11.62 -8.41
C LEU A 115 -2.16 -13.03 -8.48
N ASP A 116 -3.42 -13.19 -8.88
CA ASP A 116 -4.00 -14.51 -9.11
C ASP A 116 -3.57 -15.12 -10.45
N TYR A 117 -3.99 -16.36 -10.70
CA TYR A 117 -3.67 -17.09 -11.93
C TYR A 117 -4.43 -16.59 -13.16
N GLU A 118 -5.45 -15.74 -12.99
CA GLU A 118 -6.20 -15.09 -14.07
C GLU A 118 -5.58 -13.72 -14.46
N GLY A 119 -4.54 -13.28 -13.76
CA GLY A 119 -3.86 -12.01 -14.00
C GLY A 119 -4.50 -10.81 -13.30
N LYS A 120 -5.48 -11.03 -12.42
CA LYS A 120 -6.12 -9.97 -11.66
C LYS A 120 -5.30 -9.65 -10.40
N ARG A 121 -5.17 -8.35 -10.15
CA ARG A 121 -4.41 -7.77 -9.04
C ARG A 121 -5.35 -7.33 -7.92
N THR A 122 -5.11 -7.82 -6.71
CA THR A 122 -5.83 -7.40 -5.49
C THR A 122 -4.89 -6.61 -4.57
N PHE A 123 -5.21 -5.34 -4.36
CA PHE A 123 -4.44 -4.44 -3.50
C PHE A 123 -5.02 -4.45 -2.08
N LYS A 124 -4.14 -4.59 -1.08
CA LYS A 124 -4.46 -4.45 0.34
C LYS A 124 -3.61 -3.36 0.97
N GLY A 125 -4.20 -2.59 1.88
CA GLY A 125 -3.56 -1.44 2.50
C GLY A 125 -3.46 -0.20 1.60
N ALA A 126 -3.02 0.91 2.19
CA ALA A 126 -2.99 2.22 1.51
C ALA A 126 -1.62 2.56 0.91
N SER A 127 -0.55 1.83 1.25
CA SER A 127 0.82 2.22 0.84
C SER A 127 1.06 2.12 -0.65
N LEU A 128 0.49 1.07 -1.26
CA LEU A 128 0.57 0.80 -2.70
C LEU A 128 -0.56 1.45 -3.48
N ARG A 129 -1.67 1.80 -2.81
CA ARG A 129 -2.85 2.39 -3.46
C ARG A 129 -3.67 3.20 -2.45
N SER A 130 -3.42 4.50 -2.35
CA SER A 130 -4.26 5.43 -1.61
C SER A 130 -5.01 6.37 -2.54
N ARG A 131 -6.29 6.64 -2.26
CA ARG A 131 -7.06 7.67 -2.96
C ARG A 131 -6.58 9.10 -2.65
N ALA A 132 -5.87 9.27 -1.54
CA ALA A 132 -5.36 10.57 -1.10
C ALA A 132 -4.03 10.95 -1.79
N ASP A 133 -3.33 9.97 -2.38
CA ASP A 133 -2.10 10.22 -3.13
C ASP A 133 -2.39 11.02 -4.42
N GLU A 134 -1.42 11.73 -4.95
CA GLU A 134 -1.49 12.32 -6.28
C GLU A 134 -1.48 11.26 -7.38
N GLY A 135 -2.00 11.62 -8.55
CA GLY A 135 -2.15 10.69 -9.67
C GLY A 135 -0.82 10.13 -10.18
N PHE A 136 0.18 10.99 -10.35
CA PHE A 136 1.50 10.59 -10.87
C PHE A 136 2.17 9.53 -9.98
N GLY A 137 2.09 9.70 -8.66
CA GLY A 137 2.65 8.75 -7.69
C GLY A 137 1.90 7.41 -7.67
N ARG A 138 0.57 7.44 -7.80
CA ARG A 138 -0.23 6.20 -7.94
C ARG A 138 0.11 5.44 -9.21
N GLU A 139 0.29 6.16 -10.32
CA GLU A 139 0.65 5.55 -11.61
C GLU A 139 2.05 4.93 -11.55
N PHE A 140 3.01 5.64 -10.97
CA PHE A 140 4.35 5.12 -10.70
C PHE A 140 4.29 3.82 -9.87
N LEU A 141 3.57 3.82 -8.74
CA LEU A 141 3.43 2.63 -7.89
C LEU A 141 2.76 1.46 -8.62
N ALA A 142 1.73 1.72 -9.43
CA ALA A 142 1.05 0.68 -10.19
C ALA A 142 2.00 0.00 -11.20
N ARG A 143 2.78 0.79 -11.95
CA ARG A 143 3.78 0.28 -12.89
C ARG A 143 4.94 -0.42 -12.18
N ALA A 144 5.39 0.12 -11.05
CA ALA A 144 6.45 -0.48 -10.25
C ALA A 144 6.03 -1.84 -9.67
N VAL A 145 4.78 -1.98 -9.21
CA VAL A 145 4.23 -3.27 -8.75
C VAL A 145 4.26 -4.31 -9.86
N ASP A 146 3.94 -3.93 -11.11
CA ASP A 146 3.98 -4.87 -12.24
C ASP A 146 5.40 -5.40 -12.49
N LEU A 147 6.40 -4.50 -12.44
CA LEU A 147 7.81 -4.87 -12.55
C LEU A 147 8.27 -5.76 -11.38
N LEU A 148 7.82 -5.48 -10.15
CA LEU A 148 8.13 -6.29 -8.97
C LEU A 148 7.54 -7.70 -9.06
N LEU A 149 6.30 -7.84 -9.54
CA LEU A 149 5.65 -9.13 -9.75
C LEU A 149 6.41 -9.99 -10.78
N GLU A 150 7.08 -9.35 -11.73
CA GLU A 150 7.94 -9.99 -12.74
C GLU A 150 9.43 -10.07 -12.34
N ARG A 151 9.81 -9.58 -11.14
CA ARG A 151 11.21 -9.48 -10.66
C ARG A 151 12.15 -8.69 -11.57
N ARG A 152 11.62 -7.68 -12.28
CA ARG A 152 12.35 -6.81 -13.20
C ARG A 152 12.90 -5.58 -12.48
N TYR A 153 13.87 -5.79 -11.60
CA TYR A 153 14.36 -4.74 -10.69
C TYR A 153 15.09 -3.59 -11.39
N GLU A 154 15.92 -3.85 -12.41
CA GLU A 154 16.61 -2.78 -13.16
C GLU A 154 15.63 -1.82 -13.84
N ASP A 155 14.53 -2.37 -14.36
CA ASP A 155 13.48 -1.59 -15.03
C ASP A 155 12.76 -0.65 -14.06
N LEU A 156 12.80 -0.91 -12.74
CA LEU A 156 12.28 0.03 -11.74
C LEU A 156 13.11 1.31 -11.72
N GLY A 157 14.43 1.21 -11.83
CA GLY A 157 15.31 2.36 -11.87
C GLY A 157 15.15 3.16 -13.17
N VAL A 158 14.92 2.48 -14.30
CA VAL A 158 14.57 3.12 -15.58
C VAL A 158 13.24 3.86 -15.46
N LEU A 159 12.20 3.19 -14.96
CA LEU A 159 10.88 3.78 -14.71
C LEU A 159 10.98 5.04 -13.85
N TYR A 160 11.73 4.97 -12.74
CA TYR A 160 11.89 6.09 -11.83
C TYR A 160 12.61 7.27 -12.49
N ARG A 161 13.72 7.03 -13.20
CA ARG A 161 14.45 8.07 -13.94
C ARG A 161 13.59 8.71 -15.03
N ASP A 162 12.81 7.91 -15.76
CA ASP A 162 11.87 8.42 -16.76
C ASP A 162 10.82 9.33 -16.13
N CYS A 163 10.22 8.94 -15.00
CA CYS A 163 9.27 9.78 -14.28
C CYS A 163 9.91 11.07 -13.74
N ILE A 164 11.15 11.02 -13.25
CA ILE A 164 11.89 12.23 -12.84
C ILE A 164 12.09 13.17 -14.03
N ARG A 165 12.52 12.64 -15.17
CA ARG A 165 12.71 13.42 -16.40
C ARG A 165 11.39 14.05 -16.86
N ASP A 166 10.29 13.30 -16.84
CA ASP A 166 8.98 13.81 -17.24
C ASP A 166 8.48 14.94 -16.31
N ILE A 167 8.82 14.92 -15.02
CA ILE A 167 8.56 16.03 -14.08
C ILE A 167 9.41 17.26 -14.46
N LEU A 168 10.72 17.07 -14.68
CA LEU A 168 11.63 18.17 -15.04
C LEU A 168 11.25 18.88 -16.35
N GLU A 169 10.78 18.10 -17.33
CA GLU A 169 10.40 18.60 -18.65
C GLU A 169 8.91 18.99 -18.72
N HIS A 170 8.21 19.08 -17.58
CA HIS A 170 6.81 19.47 -17.46
C HIS A 170 5.86 18.63 -18.34
N ARG A 171 6.18 17.35 -18.54
CA ARG A 171 5.38 16.41 -19.35
C ARG A 171 4.28 15.74 -18.55
N VAL A 172 4.35 15.80 -17.21
CA VAL A 172 3.30 15.26 -16.34
C VAL A 172 2.09 16.20 -16.38
N PRO A 173 0.90 15.73 -16.78
CA PRO A 173 -0.29 16.58 -16.80
C PRO A 173 -0.65 17.10 -15.40
N ILE A 174 -1.13 18.35 -15.32
CA ILE A 174 -1.51 18.96 -14.04
C ILE A 174 -2.56 18.14 -13.27
N GLN A 175 -3.44 17.40 -13.96
CA GLN A 175 -4.43 16.53 -13.32
C GLN A 175 -3.80 15.36 -12.55
N GLN A 176 -2.56 14.99 -12.88
CA GLN A 176 -1.78 13.96 -12.18
C GLN A 176 -1.02 14.55 -10.99
N LEU A 177 -0.58 15.81 -11.08
CA LEU A 177 0.18 16.52 -10.02
C LEU A 177 -0.72 17.16 -8.97
N ALA A 178 -1.90 17.63 -9.38
CA ALA A 178 -2.86 18.26 -8.51
C ALA A 178 -3.51 17.24 -7.58
N ARG A 179 -3.75 17.65 -6.33
CA ARG A 179 -4.49 16.86 -5.35
C ARG A 179 -5.84 17.51 -5.05
N ARG A 180 -6.82 16.65 -4.81
CA ARG A 180 -8.16 17.06 -4.43
C ARG A 180 -8.22 17.34 -2.94
N GLU A 181 -8.56 18.58 -2.58
CA GLU A 181 -8.77 18.99 -1.20
C GLU A 181 -10.22 19.42 -0.96
N ARG A 182 -10.76 19.07 0.21
CA ARG A 182 -12.04 19.60 0.67
C ARG A 182 -11.81 20.88 1.44
N VAL A 183 -12.54 21.94 1.08
CA VAL A 183 -12.53 23.20 1.84
C VAL A 183 -13.29 22.99 3.15
N THR A 184 -12.65 23.33 4.26
CA THR A 184 -13.17 23.16 5.62
C THR A 184 -12.94 24.45 6.40
N ASP A 185 -13.62 24.67 7.52
CA ASP A 185 -13.35 25.85 8.37
C ASP A 185 -11.88 25.90 8.84
N LYS A 186 -11.27 24.72 9.01
CA LYS A 186 -9.85 24.57 9.34
C LYS A 186 -8.90 25.02 8.23
N THR A 187 -9.36 25.13 6.98
CA THR A 187 -8.57 25.60 5.85
C THR A 187 -8.09 27.03 6.07
N PHE A 188 -8.92 27.88 6.70
CA PHE A 188 -8.63 29.29 6.91
C PHE A 188 -8.08 29.60 8.32
N THR A 189 -8.19 28.67 9.26
CA THR A 189 -7.90 28.91 10.69
C THR A 189 -6.72 28.09 11.23
N SER A 190 -6.33 26.99 10.58
CA SER A 190 -5.23 26.12 11.05
C SER A 190 -3.92 26.43 10.36
N LEU A 191 -2.84 26.59 11.13
CA LEU A 191 -1.47 26.73 10.63
C LEU A 191 -1.08 25.59 9.66
N GLY A 192 -1.56 24.37 9.89
CA GLY A 192 -1.28 23.21 9.05
C GLY A 192 -2.05 23.18 7.72
N LYS A 193 -3.07 24.01 7.55
CA LYS A 193 -3.89 24.10 6.32
C LYS A 193 -3.92 25.48 5.69
N VAL A 194 -3.30 26.47 6.31
CA VAL A 194 -3.26 27.86 5.84
C VAL A 194 -2.61 27.98 4.45
N ARG A 195 -1.72 27.04 4.08
CA ARG A 195 -1.12 26.99 2.73
C ARG A 195 -2.17 26.88 1.63
N SER A 196 -3.32 26.24 1.90
CA SER A 196 -4.43 26.13 0.94
C SER A 196 -5.41 27.31 1.00
N ALA A 197 -5.28 28.22 1.98
CA ALA A 197 -6.24 29.29 2.20
C ALA A 197 -6.33 30.26 0.99
N ALA A 198 -5.18 30.62 0.41
CA ALA A 198 -5.14 31.46 -0.78
C ALA A 198 -5.84 30.81 -1.97
N ALA A 199 -5.55 29.52 -2.24
CA ALA A 199 -6.22 28.75 -3.31
C ALA A 199 -7.72 28.52 -3.05
N ALA A 200 -8.15 28.56 -1.79
CA ALA A 200 -9.54 28.34 -1.36
C ALA A 200 -10.34 29.64 -1.15
N ALA A 201 -9.73 30.83 -1.32
CA ALA A 201 -10.32 32.10 -0.89
C ALA A 201 -11.72 32.38 -1.47
N ASN A 202 -12.00 31.89 -2.68
CA ASN A 202 -13.27 32.04 -3.38
C ASN A 202 -14.04 30.71 -3.52
N THR A 203 -13.95 29.83 -2.52
CA THR A 203 -14.62 28.52 -2.54
C THR A 203 -15.43 28.32 -1.26
N ALA A 204 -16.65 27.82 -1.39
CA ALA A 204 -17.50 27.59 -0.23
C ALA A 204 -17.00 26.42 0.64
N VAL A 205 -17.22 26.50 1.95
CA VAL A 205 -16.93 25.40 2.87
C VAL A 205 -17.76 24.18 2.48
N GLY A 206 -17.11 23.02 2.38
CA GLY A 206 -17.72 21.77 1.96
C GLY A 206 -17.43 21.39 0.51
N GLU A 207 -17.07 22.35 -0.34
CA GLU A 207 -16.69 22.12 -1.74
C GLU A 207 -15.27 21.55 -1.87
N PHE A 208 -14.90 21.16 -3.09
CA PHE A 208 -13.60 20.60 -3.41
C PHE A 208 -12.84 21.47 -4.41
N ILE A 209 -11.54 21.60 -4.19
CA ILE A 209 -10.59 22.23 -5.11
C ILE A 209 -9.50 21.24 -5.52
N GLN A 210 -8.90 21.45 -6.68
CA GLN A 210 -7.71 20.76 -7.15
C GLN A 210 -6.53 21.71 -7.01
N VAL A 211 -5.54 21.36 -6.20
CA VAL A 211 -4.40 22.24 -5.93
C VAL A 211 -3.07 21.57 -6.25
N TYR A 212 -2.12 22.36 -6.74
CA TYR A 212 -0.74 21.97 -7.00
C TYR A 212 0.23 22.89 -6.25
N GLU A 213 1.47 22.45 -6.08
CA GLU A 213 2.52 23.23 -5.42
C GLU A 213 3.30 24.06 -6.43
N ARG A 214 3.37 25.37 -6.18
CA ARG A 214 4.11 26.32 -7.00
C ARG A 214 5.58 26.36 -6.63
N ALA A 215 6.42 26.81 -7.56
CA ALA A 215 7.87 26.92 -7.40
C ALA A 215 8.30 27.73 -6.16
N ASP A 216 7.45 28.67 -5.71
CA ASP A 216 7.65 29.45 -4.47
C ASP A 216 7.18 28.74 -3.19
N GLY A 217 6.69 27.51 -3.30
CA GLY A 217 6.16 26.68 -2.21
C GLY A 217 4.71 26.98 -1.82
N THR A 218 4.03 27.91 -2.51
CA THR A 218 2.60 28.17 -2.28
C THR A 218 1.72 27.14 -2.98
N LEU A 219 0.44 27.05 -2.60
CA LEU A 219 -0.53 26.23 -3.31
C LEU A 219 -1.41 27.11 -4.20
N ALA A 220 -1.66 26.65 -5.41
CA ALA A 220 -2.57 27.28 -6.35
C ALA A 220 -3.53 26.27 -6.96
N ARG A 221 -4.61 26.77 -7.56
CA ARG A 221 -5.59 25.91 -8.22
C ARG A 221 -5.01 25.37 -9.52
N ALA A 222 -5.37 24.14 -9.87
CA ALA A 222 -4.94 23.50 -11.12
C ALA A 222 -5.33 24.30 -12.38
N GLU A 223 -6.36 25.15 -12.31
CA GLU A 223 -6.77 26.06 -13.39
C GLU A 223 -5.79 27.21 -13.63
N ASP A 224 -4.99 27.58 -12.61
CA ASP A 224 -3.97 28.62 -12.66
C ASP A 224 -2.57 28.05 -12.98
N TYR A 225 -2.50 26.89 -13.61
CA TYR A 225 -1.24 26.20 -13.89
C TYR A 225 -0.55 26.77 -15.14
N THR A 226 0.75 27.03 -15.01
CA THR A 226 1.69 27.12 -16.12
C THR A 226 2.91 26.25 -15.83
N PRO A 227 3.64 25.74 -16.84
CA PRO A 227 4.86 24.95 -16.60
C PRO A 227 5.85 25.63 -15.65
N GLU A 228 6.10 26.92 -15.82
CA GLU A 228 7.06 27.70 -15.04
C GLU A 228 6.63 27.89 -13.58
N SER A 229 5.33 27.73 -13.31
CA SER A 229 4.79 27.84 -11.97
C SER A 229 5.00 26.56 -11.15
N GLU A 230 5.28 25.41 -11.76
CA GLU A 230 5.37 24.10 -11.10
C GLU A 230 6.61 23.98 -10.19
N ASN A 231 6.43 23.44 -8.99
CA ASN A 231 7.57 23.04 -8.15
C ASN A 231 8.08 21.63 -8.51
N THR A 232 8.88 21.53 -9.57
CA THR A 232 9.44 20.25 -10.02
C THR A 232 10.26 19.57 -8.91
N ALA A 233 11.05 20.33 -8.13
CA ALA A 233 11.84 19.82 -7.01
C ALA A 233 10.97 19.14 -5.94
N TYR A 234 9.84 19.74 -5.58
CA TYR A 234 8.86 19.15 -4.67
C TYR A 234 8.28 17.85 -5.23
N TYR A 235 7.88 17.82 -6.50
CA TYR A 235 7.28 16.63 -7.11
C TYR A 235 8.29 15.50 -7.30
N MET A 236 9.55 15.80 -7.59
CA MET A 236 10.64 14.82 -7.62
C MET A 236 10.91 14.22 -6.23
N ASP A 237 11.06 15.04 -5.18
CA ASP A 237 11.21 14.53 -3.79
C ASP A 237 10.00 13.70 -3.37
N LYS A 238 8.82 14.09 -3.83
CA LYS A 238 7.58 13.32 -3.60
C LYS A 238 7.56 11.99 -4.33
N LEU A 239 8.01 11.94 -5.60
CA LEU A 239 8.20 10.68 -6.33
C LEU A 239 9.18 9.76 -5.59
N HIS A 240 10.29 10.30 -5.08
CA HIS A 240 11.24 9.54 -4.27
C HIS A 240 10.58 8.99 -3.00
N LYS A 241 9.73 9.76 -2.32
CA LYS A 241 8.93 9.27 -1.18
C LYS A 241 7.97 8.14 -1.57
N PHE A 242 7.41 8.16 -2.79
CA PHE A 242 6.65 7.02 -3.32
C PHE A 242 7.54 5.80 -3.54
N ALA A 243 8.73 5.97 -4.14
CA ALA A 243 9.70 4.90 -4.33
C ALA A 243 10.13 4.26 -3.01
N CYS A 244 10.38 5.06 -1.97
CA CYS A 244 10.71 4.58 -0.62
C CYS A 244 9.66 3.64 -0.01
N ARG A 245 8.39 3.70 -0.47
CA ARG A 245 7.36 2.75 -0.04
C ARG A 245 7.60 1.33 -0.55
N LEU A 246 8.48 1.13 -1.54
CA LEU A 246 8.80 -0.17 -2.13
C LEU A 246 10.02 -0.83 -1.49
N ARG A 247 10.71 -0.14 -0.57
CA ARG A 247 12.00 -0.56 -0.01
C ARG A 247 11.99 -1.99 0.54
N GLU A 248 11.03 -2.29 1.41
CA GLU A 248 10.92 -3.62 2.04
C GLU A 248 10.64 -4.75 1.03
N ALA A 249 10.09 -4.44 -0.15
CA ALA A 249 9.89 -5.43 -1.20
C ALA A 249 11.14 -5.69 -2.05
N ILE A 250 12.14 -4.80 -2.00
CA ILE A 250 13.31 -4.82 -2.89
C ILE A 250 14.57 -5.28 -2.15
N GLU A 251 14.80 -4.77 -0.93
CA GLU A 251 16.02 -5.08 -0.16
C GLU A 251 16.23 -6.59 0.06
N PRO A 252 15.21 -7.42 0.33
CA PRO A 252 15.39 -8.87 0.46
C PRO A 252 15.89 -9.57 -0.82
N ALA A 253 15.77 -8.94 -1.99
CA ALA A 253 16.30 -9.45 -3.25
C ALA A 253 17.80 -9.16 -3.44
N GLY A 254 18.45 -8.46 -2.50
CA GLY A 254 19.86 -8.10 -2.58
C GLY A 254 20.16 -6.99 -3.59
N VAL A 255 19.14 -6.24 -4.02
CA VAL A 255 19.28 -5.15 -4.98
C VAL A 255 19.51 -3.83 -4.24
N ASP A 256 20.51 -3.06 -4.69
CA ASP A 256 20.80 -1.73 -4.14
C ASP A 256 19.65 -0.75 -4.44
N PHE A 257 18.89 -0.43 -3.39
CA PHE A 257 17.75 0.48 -3.46
C PHE A 257 18.16 1.90 -3.85
N GLU A 258 19.29 2.41 -3.31
CA GLU A 258 19.73 3.79 -3.56
C GLU A 258 20.25 3.95 -4.99
N ARG A 259 20.83 2.90 -5.57
CA ARG A 259 21.17 2.87 -7.01
C ARG A 259 19.94 2.91 -7.91
N LEU A 260 18.86 2.23 -7.53
CA LEU A 260 17.61 2.23 -8.31
C LEU A 260 16.84 3.54 -8.16
N PHE A 261 16.77 4.08 -6.94
CA PHE A 261 15.97 5.26 -6.60
C PHE A 261 16.82 6.34 -5.93
N PRO A 262 17.84 6.89 -6.60
CA PRO A 262 18.66 7.93 -6.02
C PRO A 262 17.78 9.13 -5.64
N ARG A 263 18.12 9.76 -4.52
CA ARG A 263 17.42 10.96 -4.08
C ARG A 263 17.66 12.10 -5.09
N PRO A 264 16.62 12.71 -5.65
CA PRO A 264 16.79 13.77 -6.63
C PRO A 264 17.26 15.06 -5.95
N GLY A 265 18.15 15.78 -6.60
CA GLY A 265 18.47 17.16 -6.28
C GLY A 265 17.49 18.15 -6.94
N PRO A 266 17.70 19.46 -6.79
CA PRO A 266 16.83 20.49 -7.36
C PRO A 266 16.67 20.42 -8.88
N ASN A 267 17.68 19.90 -9.58
CA ASN A 267 17.73 19.81 -11.04
C ASN A 267 17.62 18.37 -11.58
N GLY A 268 17.16 17.42 -10.75
CA GLY A 268 17.06 16.00 -11.12
C GLY A 268 18.05 15.09 -10.40
N ILE A 269 18.25 13.90 -10.97
CA ILE A 269 19.23 12.92 -10.47
C ILE A 269 20.61 13.30 -11.03
N VAL A 270 21.60 13.38 -10.15
CA VAL A 270 23.01 13.52 -10.56
C VAL A 270 23.52 12.12 -10.86
N ASP A 271 23.80 11.83 -12.13
CA ASP A 271 24.44 10.56 -12.51
C ASP A 271 25.95 10.64 -12.21
N ASP A 272 26.44 9.77 -11.33
CA ASP A 272 27.88 9.66 -11.00
C ASP A 272 28.76 9.33 -12.22
N THR A 273 28.18 8.90 -13.34
CA THR A 273 28.89 8.65 -14.60
C THR A 273 29.34 9.92 -15.33
N GLN A 274 28.90 11.13 -14.93
CA GLN A 274 29.44 12.39 -15.47
C GLN A 274 30.66 12.93 -14.71
N LEU A 275 30.99 12.39 -13.53
CA LEU A 275 32.15 12.82 -12.73
C LEU A 275 33.48 12.17 -13.16
N SER A 276 33.48 11.24 -14.12
CA SER A 276 34.70 10.58 -14.62
C SER A 276 35.29 11.24 -15.89
N LEU A 277 34.79 12.41 -16.30
CA LEU A 277 35.27 13.17 -17.46
C LEU A 277 35.98 14.49 -17.10
N PHE A 278 36.43 14.65 -15.86
CA PHE A 278 37.30 15.75 -15.45
C PHE A 278 38.55 15.25 -14.72
#